data_AF-A0A7Y5RWX1-F1
#
_entry.id   AF-A0A7Y5RWX1-F1
#
_cell.length_a   1.000
_cell.length_b   1.000
_cell.length_c   1.000
_cell.angle_alpha   90.00
_cell.angle_beta   90.00
_cell.angle_gamma   90.00
#
_symmetry.space_group_name_H-M   'P 1'
#
loop_
_entity.id
_entity.type
_entity.pdbx_description
1 polymer ?
#
loop_
_entity_poly.entity_id
_entity_poly.type
_entity_poly.pdbx_seq_one_letter_code
_entity_poly.pdbx_strand_id
1 'polypeptide(L)'
;LAMLEEASAGVGTTGSLCANCGAFMAPDAVLCTTCGFNTQTGKVLSSAMLAPAAATATARPARSGGGFDFGNLLKQPWLFSVVPAVLMLGFYFLASGDDELEGAFRLLTGIYQLVVGLWLLVAAFGVSAGTGIMCLCIPFYALYFVFSVNTNSVLKHAFLASLLASVLNITLGPFWQQ
;
A
#
# COMPACT_ATOMS: atom_id res chain seq x y z
N LEU A 1 0.61 56.76 -23.81
CA LEU A 1 -0.63 56.48 -23.06
C LEU A 1 -1.81 56.44 -24.03
N ALA A 2 -1.82 55.43 -24.90
CA ALA A 2 -2.95 55.10 -25.76
C ALA A 2 -2.75 53.63 -26.19
N MET A 3 -3.87 52.88 -26.20
CA MET A 3 -4.03 51.56 -26.81
C MET A 3 -3.47 50.37 -26.01
N LEU A 4 -4.30 49.80 -25.12
CA LEU A 4 -4.53 48.36 -24.99
C LEU A 4 -5.83 48.16 -24.17
N GLU A 5 -6.96 48.51 -24.78
CA GLU A 5 -8.30 48.10 -24.35
C GLU A 5 -8.95 47.46 -25.59
N GLU A 6 -8.84 46.14 -25.73
CA GLU A 6 -9.64 45.40 -26.70
C GLU A 6 -10.12 44.04 -26.14
N ALA A 7 -11.45 43.95 -26.10
CA ALA A 7 -12.26 42.79 -26.49
C ALA A 7 -12.28 41.54 -25.59
N SER A 8 -13.09 41.59 -24.52
CA SER A 8 -13.78 40.41 -24.00
C SER A 8 -14.99 40.07 -24.90
N ALA A 9 -14.73 39.44 -26.03
CA ALA A 9 -15.78 38.86 -26.86
C ALA A 9 -16.45 37.70 -26.10
N GLY A 10 -17.76 37.83 -25.87
CA GLY A 10 -18.58 36.81 -25.23
C GLY A 10 -18.55 35.50 -26.02
N VAL A 11 -17.97 34.47 -25.40
CA VAL A 11 -18.01 33.10 -25.91
C VAL A 11 -19.42 32.57 -25.73
N GLY A 12 -20.09 32.29 -26.85
CA GLY A 12 -21.38 31.61 -26.90
C GLY A 12 -21.32 30.29 -26.12
N THR A 13 -22.15 30.21 -25.08
CA THR A 13 -22.19 29.10 -24.12
C THR A 13 -23.07 27.97 -24.67
N THR A 14 -22.62 27.30 -25.73
CA THR A 14 -23.17 25.98 -26.10
C THR A 14 -22.37 24.90 -25.40
N GLY A 15 -22.52 24.80 -24.08
CA GLY A 15 -22.02 23.66 -23.32
C GLY A 15 -22.86 22.40 -23.63
N SER A 16 -22.23 21.23 -23.57
CA SER A 16 -22.89 19.94 -23.78
C SER A 16 -23.15 19.24 -22.44
N LEU A 17 -24.15 18.36 -22.40
CA LEU A 17 -24.41 17.52 -21.23
C LEU A 17 -23.59 16.23 -21.34
N CYS A 18 -23.01 15.80 -20.23
CA CYS A 18 -22.27 14.54 -20.16
C CYS A 18 -23.19 13.35 -20.47
N ALA A 19 -22.83 12.52 -21.45
CA ALA A 19 -23.60 11.34 -21.84
C ALA A 19 -23.76 10.28 -20.73
N ASN A 20 -22.90 10.28 -19.71
CA ASN A 20 -22.93 9.31 -18.62
C ASN A 20 -23.72 9.79 -17.40
N CYS A 21 -23.48 11.02 -16.94
CA CYS A 21 -24.07 11.54 -15.68
C CYS A 21 -25.00 12.75 -15.87
N GLY A 22 -25.13 13.30 -17.08
CA GLY A 22 -25.97 14.46 -17.35
C GLY A 22 -25.42 15.79 -16.82
N ALA A 23 -24.22 15.85 -16.24
CA ALA A 23 -23.61 17.09 -15.78
C ALA A 23 -23.26 18.03 -16.95
N PHE A 24 -23.33 19.35 -16.71
CA PHE A 24 -22.95 20.36 -17.70
C PHE A 24 -21.44 20.36 -17.93
N MET A 25 -21.02 20.29 -19.19
CA MET A 25 -19.62 20.29 -19.61
C MET A 25 -19.32 21.53 -20.45
N ALA A 26 -18.11 22.07 -20.30
CA ALA A 26 -17.58 23.11 -21.18
C ALA A 26 -17.54 22.59 -22.63
N PRO A 27 -17.71 23.44 -23.65
CA PRO A 27 -17.80 23.04 -25.06
C PRO A 27 -16.57 22.28 -25.58
N ASP A 28 -15.42 22.44 -24.93
CA ASP A 28 -14.12 21.84 -25.25
C ASP A 28 -13.68 20.78 -24.21
N ALA A 29 -14.54 20.41 -23.26
CA ALA A 29 -14.19 19.46 -22.22
C ALA A 29 -14.12 18.02 -22.75
N VAL A 30 -12.91 17.46 -22.75
CA VAL A 30 -12.63 16.05 -23.08
C VAL A 30 -13.02 15.10 -21.94
N LEU A 31 -13.07 15.61 -20.71
CA LEU A 31 -13.31 14.82 -19.51
C LEU A 31 -14.41 15.46 -18.65
N CYS A 32 -15.38 14.65 -18.23
CA CYS A 32 -16.36 15.08 -17.24
C CYS A 32 -15.69 15.10 -15.86
N THR A 33 -15.60 16.28 -15.26
CA THR A 33 -15.02 16.46 -13.92
C THR A 33 -15.91 15.91 -12.81
N THR A 34 -17.20 15.68 -13.07
CA THR A 34 -18.15 15.12 -12.09
C THR A 34 -18.06 13.60 -11.99
N CYS A 35 -17.93 12.88 -13.11
CA CYS A 35 -17.98 11.41 -13.12
C CYS A 35 -16.77 10.71 -13.76
N GLY A 36 -15.78 11.46 -14.28
CA GLY A 36 -14.58 10.90 -14.91
C GLY A 36 -14.82 10.26 -16.28
N PHE A 37 -15.97 10.52 -16.92
CA PHE A 37 -16.27 10.05 -18.27
C PHE A 37 -15.44 10.81 -19.31
N ASN A 38 -14.72 10.07 -20.16
CA ASN A 38 -13.94 10.63 -21.26
C ASN A 38 -14.75 10.59 -22.56
N THR A 39 -15.00 11.76 -23.15
CA THR A 39 -15.81 11.91 -24.37
C THR A 39 -15.09 11.44 -25.63
N GLN A 40 -13.75 11.39 -25.62
CA GLN A 40 -12.95 10.89 -26.74
C GLN A 40 -12.88 9.36 -26.77
N THR A 41 -12.79 8.70 -25.60
CA THR A 41 -12.64 7.24 -25.53
C THR A 41 -13.95 6.50 -25.25
N GLY A 42 -15.00 7.23 -24.85
CA GLY A 42 -16.31 6.66 -24.49
C GLY A 42 -16.27 5.81 -23.21
N LYS A 43 -15.21 5.91 -22.41
CA LYS A 43 -14.99 5.11 -21.20
C LYS A 43 -14.83 5.99 -19.97
N VAL A 44 -15.31 5.52 -18.83
CA VAL A 44 -15.04 6.10 -17.50
C VAL A 44 -13.65 5.67 -17.02
N LEU A 45 -12.85 6.63 -16.58
CA LEU A 45 -11.53 6.32 -16.01
C LEU A 45 -11.71 5.73 -14.61
N SER A 46 -11.19 4.52 -14.42
CA SER A 46 -11.29 3.72 -13.19
C SER A 46 -10.61 4.35 -11.96
N SER A 47 -10.04 5.55 -12.07
CA SER A 47 -9.38 6.29 -10.99
C SER A 47 -10.25 7.39 -10.36
N ALA A 48 -11.47 7.63 -10.86
CA ALA A 48 -12.34 8.72 -10.39
C ALA A 48 -13.54 8.25 -9.53
N MET A 49 -13.42 7.14 -8.80
CA MET A 49 -14.41 6.73 -7.79
C MET A 49 -13.84 6.86 -6.37
N LEU A 50 -13.71 8.09 -5.89
CA LEU A 50 -14.11 8.40 -4.52
C LEU A 50 -15.45 9.13 -4.62
N ALA A 51 -16.53 8.35 -4.71
CA ALA A 51 -17.89 8.86 -4.64
C ALA A 51 -18.34 8.91 -3.18
N PRO A 52 -18.98 10.01 -2.73
CA PRO A 52 -20.05 9.90 -1.76
C PRO A 52 -21.41 10.08 -2.45
N ALA A 53 -22.34 9.25 -1.98
CA ALA A 53 -23.79 9.44 -1.91
C ALA A 53 -24.67 9.25 -3.18
N ALA A 54 -25.46 8.18 -3.07
CA ALA A 54 -26.90 8.13 -3.29
C ALA A 54 -27.44 8.00 -4.72
N ALA A 55 -27.64 6.74 -5.15
CA ALA A 55 -28.83 6.36 -5.89
C ALA A 55 -29.20 4.90 -5.58
N THR A 56 -30.42 4.76 -5.10
CA THR A 56 -31.11 3.59 -4.58
C THR A 56 -31.24 2.47 -5.62
N ALA A 57 -30.60 1.32 -5.35
CA ALA A 57 -30.98 0.06 -5.97
C ALA A 57 -31.12 -0.98 -4.85
N THR A 58 -32.36 -1.33 -4.53
CA THR A 58 -32.74 -2.41 -3.62
C THR A 58 -32.31 -3.75 -4.21
N ALA A 59 -31.02 -4.07 -4.07
CA ALA A 59 -30.51 -5.41 -4.24
C ALA A 59 -30.85 -6.22 -2.99
N ARG A 60 -31.69 -7.25 -3.19
CA ARG A 60 -32.02 -8.30 -2.24
C ARG A 60 -30.73 -8.75 -1.52
N PRO A 61 -30.64 -8.75 -0.18
CA PRO A 61 -29.45 -9.20 0.51
C PRO A 61 -29.30 -10.70 0.22
N ALA A 62 -28.39 -11.02 -0.70
CA ALA A 62 -27.90 -12.37 -0.86
C ALA A 62 -27.32 -12.77 0.49
N ARG A 63 -27.96 -13.76 1.11
CA ARG A 63 -27.58 -14.38 2.36
C ARG A 63 -26.09 -14.70 2.29
N SER A 64 -25.28 -13.90 2.98
CA SER A 64 -23.84 -14.10 3.09
C SER A 64 -23.62 -15.37 3.91
N GLY A 65 -23.55 -16.50 3.23
CA GLY A 65 -22.91 -17.69 3.80
C GLY A 65 -21.50 -17.26 4.19
N GLY A 66 -21.16 -17.40 5.48
CA GLY A 66 -19.86 -17.09 6.05
C GLY A 66 -18.78 -18.05 5.57
N GLY A 67 -18.53 -18.07 4.26
CA GLY A 67 -17.37 -18.68 3.65
C GLY A 67 -16.19 -17.75 3.81
N PHE A 68 -15.19 -18.20 4.54
CA PHE A 68 -13.92 -17.51 4.67
C PHE A 68 -13.23 -17.51 3.29
N ASP A 69 -13.37 -16.41 2.54
CA ASP A 69 -12.80 -16.26 1.20
C ASP A 69 -11.29 -16.02 1.30
N PHE A 70 -10.55 -17.12 1.42
CA PHE A 70 -9.09 -17.14 1.57
C PHE A 70 -8.37 -16.42 0.41
N GLY A 71 -8.98 -16.43 -0.80
CA GLY A 71 -8.42 -15.79 -1.98
C GLY A 71 -8.46 -14.27 -1.92
N ASN A 72 -9.50 -13.70 -1.31
CA ASN A 72 -9.56 -12.26 -1.06
C ASN A 72 -8.72 -11.85 0.15
N LEU A 73 -8.55 -12.74 1.13
CA LEU A 73 -7.69 -12.50 2.30
C LEU A 73 -6.21 -12.38 1.90
N LEU A 74 -5.71 -13.29 1.05
CA LEU A 74 -4.34 -13.28 0.54
C LEU A 74 -3.97 -12.02 -0.27
N LYS A 75 -4.97 -11.31 -0.80
CA LYS A 75 -4.77 -10.03 -1.50
C LYS A 75 -4.60 -8.85 -0.55
N GLN A 76 -4.91 -9.00 0.74
CA GLN A 76 -4.80 -7.90 1.68
C GLN A 76 -3.34 -7.71 2.11
N PRO A 77 -2.74 -6.51 1.87
CA PRO A 77 -1.31 -6.29 2.08
C PRO A 77 -0.88 -6.40 3.54
N TRP A 78 -1.79 -6.19 4.50
CA TRP A 78 -1.50 -6.35 5.93
C TRP A 78 -1.35 -7.82 6.36
N LEU A 79 -1.91 -8.78 5.60
CA LEU A 79 -1.82 -10.20 5.91
C LEU A 79 -0.36 -10.66 5.94
N PHE A 80 0.47 -10.10 5.05
CA PHE A 80 1.91 -10.36 4.98
C PHE A 80 2.71 -9.87 6.19
N SER A 81 2.13 -9.01 7.05
CA SER A 81 2.73 -8.65 8.34
C SER A 81 2.09 -9.42 9.48
N VAL A 82 0.76 -9.43 9.54
CA VAL A 82 0.05 -9.97 10.71
C VAL A 82 0.23 -11.48 10.83
N VAL A 83 0.19 -12.23 9.72
CA VAL A 83 0.38 -13.68 9.77
C VAL A 83 1.76 -14.06 10.30
N PRO A 84 2.88 -13.58 9.72
CA PRO A 84 4.20 -13.90 10.27
C PRO A 84 4.41 -13.31 11.67
N ALA A 85 3.86 -12.14 11.99
CA ALA A 85 3.95 -11.59 13.34
C ALA A 85 3.24 -12.47 14.38
N VAL A 86 2.01 -12.92 14.11
CA VAL A 86 1.24 -13.81 14.98
C VAL A 86 1.92 -15.19 15.08
N LEU A 87 2.41 -15.72 13.96
CA LEU A 87 3.13 -16.98 13.94
C LEU A 87 4.41 -16.90 14.77
N MET A 88 5.20 -15.84 14.62
CA MET A 88 6.41 -15.63 15.40
C MET A 88 6.11 -15.39 16.87
N LEU A 89 5.04 -14.69 17.20
CA LEU A 89 4.62 -14.50 18.59
C LEU A 89 4.16 -15.83 19.23
N GLY A 90 3.38 -16.63 18.52
CA GLY A 90 2.96 -17.95 18.99
C GLY A 90 4.15 -18.89 19.19
N PHE A 91 5.10 -18.87 18.23
CA PHE A 91 6.32 -19.67 18.33
C PHE A 91 7.24 -19.20 19.46
N TYR A 92 7.31 -17.89 19.71
CA TYR A 92 8.03 -17.32 20.85
C TYR A 92 7.50 -17.86 22.19
N PHE A 93 6.18 -17.89 22.38
CA PHE A 93 5.59 -18.47 23.59
C PHE A 93 5.87 -19.97 23.73
N LEU A 94 5.85 -20.71 22.62
CA LEU A 94 6.25 -22.13 22.63
C LEU A 94 7.73 -22.30 23.00
N ALA A 95 8.61 -21.49 22.40
CA ALA A 95 10.04 -21.55 22.62
C ALA A 95 10.46 -21.09 24.02
N SER A 96 9.67 -20.24 24.68
CA SER A 96 9.98 -19.75 26.04
C SER A 96 10.00 -20.84 27.11
N GLY A 97 9.53 -22.06 26.80
CA GLY A 97 9.54 -23.21 27.72
C GLY A 97 10.54 -24.32 27.39
N ASP A 98 11.29 -24.21 26.28
CA ASP A 98 12.18 -25.27 25.80
C ASP A 98 13.40 -24.68 25.06
N ASP A 99 14.61 -25.00 25.56
CA ASP A 99 15.87 -24.47 25.05
C ASP A 99 16.16 -24.91 23.60
N GLU A 100 15.71 -26.10 23.18
CA GLU A 100 15.91 -26.56 21.79
C GLU A 100 15.07 -25.74 20.81
N LEU A 101 13.83 -25.42 21.18
CA LEU A 101 12.92 -24.59 20.39
C LEU A 101 13.40 -23.14 20.31
N GLU A 102 14.08 -22.64 21.34
CA GLU A 102 14.68 -21.31 21.34
C GLU A 102 15.72 -21.15 20.23
N GLY A 103 16.62 -22.12 20.10
CA GLY A 103 17.62 -22.14 19.03
C GLY A 103 16.99 -22.15 17.63
N ALA A 104 15.95 -22.98 17.44
CA ALA A 104 15.20 -23.04 16.19
C ALA A 104 14.48 -21.71 15.87
N PHE A 105 13.89 -21.06 16.87
CA PHE A 105 13.27 -19.76 16.71
C PHE A 105 14.27 -18.67 16.30
N ARG A 106 15.44 -18.63 16.95
CA ARG A 106 16.53 -17.69 16.61
C ARG A 106 17.03 -17.90 15.18
N LEU A 107 17.17 -19.15 14.73
CA LEU A 107 17.56 -19.46 13.36
C LEU A 107 16.49 -19.03 12.35
N LEU A 108 15.22 -19.35 12.60
CA LEU A 108 14.12 -19.00 11.71
C LEU A 108 13.92 -17.48 11.59
N THR A 109 13.99 -16.77 12.72
CA THR A 109 13.94 -15.30 12.74
C THR A 109 15.14 -14.69 12.00
N GLY A 110 16.35 -15.23 12.17
CA GLY A 110 17.53 -14.81 11.43
C GLY A 110 17.39 -14.99 9.91
N ILE A 111 16.90 -16.14 9.46
CA ILE A 111 16.62 -16.40 8.04
C ILE A 111 15.57 -15.40 7.52
N TYR A 112 14.49 -15.18 8.26
CA TYR A 112 13.45 -14.22 7.88
C TYR A 112 14.02 -12.80 7.71
N GLN A 113 14.88 -12.36 8.64
CA GLN A 113 15.54 -11.06 8.53
C GLN A 113 16.47 -10.95 7.33
N LEU A 114 17.23 -12.01 7.01
CA LEU A 114 18.05 -12.01 5.80
C LEU A 114 17.21 -11.88 4.54
N VAL A 115 16.09 -12.60 4.44
CA VAL A 115 15.19 -12.52 3.28
C VAL A 115 14.60 -11.11 3.13
N VAL A 116 14.06 -10.54 4.22
CA VAL A 116 13.50 -9.18 4.19
C VAL A 116 14.58 -8.13 3.92
N GLY A 117 15.76 -8.28 4.52
CA GLY A 117 16.90 -7.40 4.31
C GLY A 117 17.41 -7.42 2.87
N LEU A 118 17.54 -8.61 2.26
CA LEU A 118 17.92 -8.75 0.86
C LEU A 118 16.87 -8.15 -0.06
N TRP A 119 15.58 -8.40 0.21
CA TRP A 119 14.50 -7.80 -0.56
C TRP A 119 14.51 -6.26 -0.48
N LEU A 120 14.73 -5.70 0.72
CA LEU A 120 14.91 -4.26 0.91
C LEU A 120 16.09 -3.74 0.11
N LEU A 121 17.23 -4.44 0.13
CA LEU A 121 18.43 -4.04 -0.60
C LEU A 121 18.16 -3.98 -2.11
N VAL A 122 17.53 -5.02 -2.67
CA VAL A 122 17.16 -5.07 -4.10
C VAL A 122 16.21 -3.93 -4.45
N ALA A 123 15.22 -3.65 -3.60
CA ALA A 123 14.30 -2.53 -3.80
C ALA A 123 15.03 -1.17 -3.74
N ALA A 124 16.00 -1.00 -2.84
CA ALA A 124 16.78 0.23 -2.71
C ALA A 124 17.72 0.47 -3.90
N PHE A 125 18.45 -0.57 -4.35
CA PHE A 125 19.28 -0.52 -5.55
C PHE A 125 18.48 -0.27 -6.83
N GLY A 126 17.21 -0.71 -6.85
CA GLY A 126 16.28 -0.40 -7.95
C GLY A 126 15.94 1.09 -8.09
N VAL A 127 16.11 1.90 -7.03
CA VAL A 127 15.91 3.36 -7.08
C VAL A 127 17.20 4.06 -7.49
N SER A 128 18.30 3.79 -6.79
CA SER A 128 19.64 4.25 -7.17
C SER A 128 20.72 3.47 -6.43
N ALA A 129 21.93 3.39 -6.98
CA ALA A 129 23.06 2.74 -6.31
C ALA A 129 23.43 3.42 -4.99
N GLY A 130 23.34 4.75 -4.92
CA GLY A 130 23.60 5.51 -3.69
C GLY A 130 22.60 5.19 -2.58
N THR A 131 21.32 5.04 -2.91
CA THR A 131 20.27 4.64 -1.96
C THR A 131 20.52 3.24 -1.41
N GLY A 132 20.92 2.29 -2.27
CA GLY A 132 21.28 0.93 -1.86
C GLY A 132 22.46 0.90 -0.88
N ILE A 133 23.54 1.62 -1.19
CA ILE A 133 24.73 1.70 -0.31
C ILE A 133 24.38 2.39 1.02
N MET A 134 23.59 3.46 1.01
CA MET A 134 23.15 4.14 2.24
C MET A 134 22.29 3.22 3.12
N CYS A 135 21.40 2.40 2.53
CA CYS A 135 20.62 1.40 3.28
C CYS A 135 21.51 0.33 3.92
N LEU A 136 22.59 -0.07 3.25
CA LEU A 136 23.54 -1.07 3.76
C LEU A 136 24.40 -0.52 4.91
N CYS A 137 24.90 0.72 4.77
CA CYS A 137 25.83 1.32 5.73
C CYS A 137 25.14 1.96 6.93
N ILE A 138 23.91 2.45 6.77
CA ILE A 138 23.19 3.20 7.82
C ILE A 138 21.83 2.52 8.06
N PRO A 139 21.66 1.75 9.15
CA PRO A 139 20.42 1.01 9.41
C PRO A 139 19.20 1.94 9.58
N PHE A 140 19.40 3.15 10.10
CA PHE A 140 18.34 4.15 10.22
C PHE A 140 17.87 4.69 8.85
N TYR A 141 18.73 4.65 7.82
CA TYR A 141 18.33 5.05 6.48
C TYR A 141 17.38 4.02 5.85
N ALA A 142 17.51 2.73 6.19
CA ALA A 142 16.58 1.70 5.74
C ALA A 142 15.14 1.96 6.25
N LEU A 143 14.98 2.41 7.49
CA LEU A 143 13.69 2.85 8.04
C LEU A 143 13.10 4.01 7.23
N TYR A 144 13.89 5.06 6.99
CA TYR A 144 13.47 6.20 6.18
C TYR A 144 13.07 5.76 4.76
N PHE A 145 13.89 4.93 4.11
CA PHE A 145 13.62 4.44 2.76
C PHE A 145 12.31 3.65 2.70
N VAL A 146 12.10 2.71 3.64
CA VAL A 146 10.91 1.86 3.67
C VAL A 146 9.66 2.69 3.88
N PHE A 147 9.64 3.62 4.84
CA PHE A 147 8.43 4.35 5.16
C PHE A 147 8.15 5.54 4.25
N SER A 148 9.18 6.31 3.90
CA SER A 148 9.03 7.60 3.20
C SER A 148 9.20 7.49 1.70
N VAL A 149 10.10 6.62 1.21
CA VAL A 149 10.47 6.57 -0.23
C VAL A 149 9.72 5.46 -0.94
N ASN A 150 9.65 4.28 -0.34
CA ASN A 150 9.06 3.12 -0.97
C ASN A 150 7.51 3.18 -0.98
N THR A 151 6.90 2.87 -2.11
CA THR A 151 5.43 2.81 -2.26
C THR A 151 4.88 1.39 -2.03
N ASN A 152 5.73 0.37 -2.06
CA ASN A 152 5.30 -1.01 -1.89
C ASN A 152 4.87 -1.28 -0.44
N SER A 153 3.55 -1.41 -0.24
CA SER A 153 2.97 -1.66 1.07
C SER A 153 3.43 -2.98 1.67
N VAL A 154 3.64 -4.04 0.87
CA VAL A 154 4.05 -5.36 1.38
C VAL A 154 5.42 -5.29 2.03
N LEU A 155 6.36 -4.57 1.42
CA LEU A 155 7.71 -4.42 1.98
C LEU A 155 7.71 -3.65 3.30
N LYS A 156 6.85 -2.63 3.45
CA LYS A 156 6.69 -1.90 4.74
C LYS A 156 6.23 -2.83 5.85
N HIS A 157 5.25 -3.66 5.55
CA HIS A 157 4.66 -4.63 6.47
C HIS A 157 5.66 -5.73 6.85
N ALA A 158 6.37 -6.30 5.87
CA ALA A 158 7.42 -7.30 6.12
C ALA A 158 8.57 -6.72 6.96
N PHE A 159 8.99 -5.48 6.68
CA PHE A 159 10.02 -4.79 7.45
C PHE A 159 9.56 -4.55 8.90
N LEU A 160 8.33 -4.09 9.12
CA LEU A 160 7.75 -3.97 10.46
C LEU A 160 7.73 -5.30 11.23
N ALA A 161 7.31 -6.38 10.57
CA ALA A 161 7.34 -7.71 11.18
C ALA A 161 8.76 -8.14 11.54
N SER A 162 9.77 -7.82 10.71
CA SER A 162 11.17 -8.09 11.01
C SER A 162 11.68 -7.32 12.23
N LEU A 163 11.28 -6.05 12.39
CA LEU A 163 11.62 -5.25 13.59
C LEU A 163 11.00 -5.84 14.85
N LEU A 164 9.73 -6.28 14.78
CA LEU A 164 9.08 -6.96 15.89
C LEU A 164 9.83 -8.27 16.24
N ALA A 165 10.19 -9.06 15.23
CA ALA A 165 10.98 -10.27 15.43
C ALA A 165 12.35 -9.98 16.07
N SER A 166 13.03 -8.88 15.70
CA SER A 166 14.26 -8.44 16.37
C SER A 166 14.03 -8.17 17.86
N VAL A 167 12.96 -7.44 18.19
CA VAL A 167 12.63 -7.12 19.58
C VAL A 167 12.37 -8.40 20.38
N LEU A 168 11.58 -9.33 19.84
CA LEU A 168 11.32 -10.63 20.48
C LEU A 168 12.62 -11.43 20.69
N ASN A 169 13.52 -11.44 19.71
CA ASN A 169 14.80 -12.13 19.81
C ASN A 169 15.69 -11.54 20.93
N ILE A 170 15.69 -10.21 21.09
CA ILE A 170 16.39 -9.54 22.20
C ILE A 170 15.79 -9.93 23.57
N THR A 171 14.47 -10.10 23.65
CA THR A 171 13.80 -10.45 24.92
C THR A 171 14.07 -11.87 25.42
N LEU A 172 14.50 -12.80 24.56
CA LEU A 172 14.90 -14.16 24.98
C LEU A 172 16.26 -14.21 25.71
N GLY A 173 16.91 -13.06 25.93
CA GLY A 173 18.18 -12.99 26.64
C GLY A 173 19.37 -13.51 25.84
N PRO A 174 20.60 -13.38 26.34
CA PRO A 174 21.78 -13.92 25.68
C PRO A 174 21.88 -15.43 25.89
N PHE A 175 21.84 -16.20 24.80
CA PHE A 175 22.03 -17.66 24.79
C PHE A 175 23.30 -18.13 25.55
N TRP A 176 24.30 -17.26 25.66
CA TRP A 176 25.60 -17.55 26.29
C TRP A 176 25.60 -17.54 27.83
N GLN A 177 24.45 -17.35 28.49
CA GLN A 177 24.35 -17.34 29.96
C GLN A 177 23.84 -18.65 30.59
N GLN A 178 23.52 -19.67 29.78
CA GLN A 178 23.25 -21.03 30.24
C GLN A 178 24.45 -21.94 29.96
#